data_AF-A0A8J6LNK8-F1
#
_entry.id   AF-A0A8J6LNK8-F1
#
_cell.length_a   1.000
_cell.length_b   1.000
_cell.length_c   1.000
_cell.angle_alpha   90.00
_cell.angle_beta   90.00
_cell.angle_gamma   90.00
#
_symmetry.space_group_name_H-M   'P 1'
#
loop_
_entity.id
_entity.type
_entity.pdbx_description
1 polymer ?
#
loop_
_entity_poly.entity_id
_entity_poly.type
_entity_poly.pdbx_seq_one_letter_code
_entity_poly.pdbx_strand_id
1 'polypeptide(L)'
;MNAPDGVNLMANTSVLGLAIPVLPVTWLLGPAVSYVLLVTLGLAGTAAAWYWVLSHGFGLSRVAAFVGGGFCGFAPAMLSHASWHPNIISQFLVPFIVWRAVLMGRNGRWFRDGVVLALLVVWQAFINEEILLFTAWAVGVFVVLYGVQRWRVVRGRVRGFVAGLCVTGVVAGGLLAYPLWVQFFGPQSYSGIAGLLNIYYVDLASYFIYSQQSLANWFFPNPLLAPNYAEQNAFFGWFLVPTLVAAVVTLWNEVVVRSLAAVAAMFGAFSLGDVVLFNGRETGIPGPWLFFQELPLLHSVVPTRFGLIVTAVFGVILAIMTNEVLAITGRYRLPGYISWGLALALVLVPLIPTQLVMTERPDVPKFIIAGEWRPYLAGGRTLVPVPLADTNRPEGMRWAAATNIGF
;
A
#
# COMPACT_ATOMS: atom_id res chain seq x y z
N MET A 1 -4.05 -20.61 -18.48
CA MET A 1 -4.22 -19.12 -18.46
C MET A 1 -3.61 -18.55 -19.73
N ASN A 2 -4.37 -17.74 -20.48
CA ASN A 2 -4.00 -17.17 -21.79
C ASN A 2 -3.39 -18.19 -22.78
N ALA A 3 -3.94 -19.40 -22.85
CA ALA A 3 -3.48 -20.39 -23.81
C ALA A 3 -3.75 -19.91 -25.27
N PRO A 4 -2.84 -20.18 -26.22
CA PRO A 4 -1.61 -20.98 -26.06
C PRO A 4 -0.40 -20.19 -25.55
N ASP A 5 -0.44 -18.86 -25.57
CA ASP A 5 0.75 -18.01 -25.40
C ASP A 5 1.22 -17.86 -23.95
N GLY A 6 0.34 -18.17 -22.98
CA GLY A 6 0.62 -18.10 -21.57
C GLY A 6 0.61 -16.67 -21.01
N VAL A 7 1.13 -16.52 -19.80
CA VAL A 7 1.25 -15.22 -19.11
C VAL A 7 2.64 -15.05 -18.53
N ASN A 8 3.19 -13.84 -18.66
CA ASN A 8 4.41 -13.48 -17.97
C ASN A 8 4.09 -13.13 -16.50
N LEU A 9 4.41 -14.03 -15.57
CA LEU A 9 4.12 -13.84 -14.15
C LEU A 9 4.92 -12.70 -13.51
N MET A 10 6.04 -12.29 -14.10
CA MET A 10 6.79 -11.11 -13.61
C MET A 10 6.21 -9.81 -14.17
N ALA A 11 5.69 -9.80 -15.39
CA ALA A 11 5.00 -8.63 -15.95
C ALA A 11 3.56 -8.47 -15.42
N ASN A 12 2.93 -9.54 -14.96
CA ASN A 12 1.64 -9.49 -14.28
C ASN A 12 1.83 -9.29 -12.77
N THR A 13 0.80 -8.75 -12.10
CA THR A 13 0.81 -8.60 -10.64
C THR A 13 0.95 -9.97 -9.98
N SER A 14 2.17 -10.32 -9.58
CA SER A 14 2.48 -11.52 -8.82
C SER A 14 2.86 -11.19 -7.39
N VAL A 15 2.60 -12.14 -6.49
CA VAL A 15 2.86 -12.04 -5.06
C VAL A 15 3.79 -13.14 -4.61
N LEU A 16 4.85 -13.43 -5.37
CA LEU A 16 5.75 -14.55 -5.10
C LEU A 16 6.33 -14.52 -3.68
N GLY A 17 6.62 -13.32 -3.16
CA GLY A 17 7.09 -13.11 -1.80
C GLY A 17 6.08 -13.47 -0.70
N LEU A 18 4.80 -13.64 -1.05
CA LEU A 18 3.71 -14.11 -0.17
C LEU A 18 3.24 -15.52 -0.51
N ALA A 19 3.10 -15.82 -1.81
CA ALA A 19 2.56 -17.07 -2.32
C ALA A 19 3.48 -18.26 -2.04
N ILE A 20 4.80 -18.09 -2.14
CA ILE A 20 5.76 -19.17 -1.86
C ILE A 20 5.67 -19.60 -0.39
N PRO A 21 5.72 -18.69 0.62
CA PRO A 21 5.51 -19.06 2.02
C PRO A 21 4.16 -19.74 2.31
N VAL A 22 3.09 -19.33 1.62
CA VAL A 22 1.72 -19.83 1.86
C VAL A 22 1.37 -21.04 0.96
N LEU A 23 2.31 -21.50 0.13
CA LEU A 23 2.11 -22.64 -0.77
C LEU A 23 1.64 -23.91 -0.03
N PRO A 24 2.19 -24.30 1.13
CA PRO A 24 1.70 -25.47 1.87
C PRO A 24 0.23 -25.33 2.29
N VAL A 25 -0.20 -24.13 2.66
CA VAL A 25 -1.61 -23.84 3.02
C VAL A 25 -2.49 -23.93 1.78
N THR A 26 -2.00 -23.40 0.66
CA THR A 26 -2.72 -23.48 -0.64
C THR A 26 -2.94 -24.93 -1.05
N TRP A 27 -1.94 -25.78 -0.88
CA TRP A 27 -2.01 -27.20 -1.23
C TRP A 27 -2.93 -28.00 -0.31
N LEU A 28 -2.87 -27.75 1.01
CA LEU A 28 -3.62 -28.53 2.00
C LEU A 28 -5.07 -28.07 2.17
N LEU A 29 -5.29 -26.74 2.14
CA LEU A 29 -6.55 -26.10 2.51
C LEU A 29 -7.17 -25.28 1.37
N GLY A 30 -6.48 -25.18 0.24
CA GLY A 30 -6.94 -24.48 -0.95
C GLY A 30 -6.58 -22.97 -0.98
N PRO A 31 -6.77 -22.34 -2.14
CA PRO A 31 -6.45 -20.92 -2.35
C PRO A 31 -7.36 -19.97 -1.57
N ALA A 32 -8.59 -20.38 -1.24
CA ALA A 32 -9.51 -19.56 -0.45
C ALA A 32 -9.00 -19.32 0.98
N VAL A 33 -8.56 -20.39 1.65
CA VAL A 33 -7.97 -20.29 3.00
C VAL A 33 -6.67 -19.49 2.97
N SER A 34 -5.86 -19.70 1.93
CA SER A 34 -4.63 -18.93 1.73
C SER A 34 -4.88 -17.44 1.54
N TYR A 35 -5.93 -17.08 0.79
CA TYR A 35 -6.34 -15.68 0.60
C TYR A 35 -6.75 -15.04 1.94
N VAL A 36 -7.61 -15.70 2.72
CA VAL A 36 -8.04 -15.20 4.04
C VAL A 36 -6.85 -15.05 4.98
N LEU A 37 -5.94 -16.03 4.99
CA LEU A 37 -4.71 -15.97 5.76
C LEU A 37 -3.85 -14.76 5.36
N LEU A 38 -3.63 -14.56 4.06
CA LEU A 38 -2.84 -13.44 3.55
C LEU A 38 -3.47 -12.09 3.87
N VAL A 39 -4.79 -11.95 3.77
CA VAL A 39 -5.48 -10.71 4.14
C VAL A 39 -5.32 -10.42 5.63
N THR A 40 -5.53 -11.43 6.47
CA THR A 40 -5.43 -11.30 7.93
C THR A 40 -4.00 -10.95 8.36
N LEU A 41 -3.01 -11.71 7.87
CA LEU A 41 -1.61 -11.49 8.19
C LEU A 41 -1.05 -10.23 7.56
N GLY A 42 -1.52 -9.83 6.38
CA GLY A 42 -1.11 -8.60 5.70
C GLY A 42 -1.47 -7.37 6.51
N LEU A 43 -2.73 -7.24 6.94
CA LEU A 43 -3.22 -6.14 7.77
C LEU A 43 -2.56 -6.13 9.15
N ALA A 44 -2.62 -7.27 9.86
CA ALA A 44 -2.07 -7.38 11.21
C ALA A 44 -0.54 -7.24 11.22
N GLY A 45 0.14 -7.83 10.26
CA GLY A 45 1.59 -7.73 10.08
C GLY A 45 2.03 -6.31 9.77
N THR A 46 1.30 -5.59 8.92
CA THR A 46 1.58 -4.18 8.63
C THR A 46 1.43 -3.31 9.87
N ALA A 47 0.34 -3.50 10.63
CA ALA A 47 0.13 -2.78 11.89
C ALA A 47 1.24 -3.08 12.91
N ALA A 48 1.59 -4.36 13.07
CA ALA A 48 2.62 -4.82 14.00
C ALA A 48 4.02 -4.31 13.61
N ALA A 49 4.35 -4.28 12.32
CA ALA A 49 5.62 -3.78 11.82
C ALA A 49 5.77 -2.27 12.08
N TRP A 50 4.74 -1.47 11.80
CA TRP A 50 4.72 -0.05 12.13
C TRP A 50 4.81 0.17 13.64
N TYR A 51 4.04 -0.57 14.44
CA TYR A 51 4.14 -0.54 15.89
C TYR A 51 5.58 -0.79 16.37
N TRP A 52 6.22 -1.84 15.85
CA TRP A 52 7.57 -2.22 16.26
C TRP A 52 8.59 -1.13 15.89
N VAL A 53 8.54 -0.62 14.65
CA VAL A 53 9.46 0.42 14.18
C VAL A 53 9.25 1.73 14.92
N LEU A 54 8.02 2.15 15.18
CA LEU A 54 7.72 3.38 15.93
C LEU A 54 8.18 3.27 17.38
N SER A 55 7.94 2.15 18.05
CA SER A 55 8.29 1.95 19.46
C SER A 55 9.78 1.67 19.68
N HIS A 56 10.37 0.69 18.97
CA HIS A 56 11.75 0.25 19.19
C HIS A 56 12.73 0.96 18.27
N GLY A 57 12.32 1.28 17.05
CA GLY A 57 13.17 1.95 16.06
C GLY A 57 13.31 3.45 16.30
N PHE A 58 12.19 4.13 16.59
CA PHE A 58 12.14 5.58 16.81
C PHE A 58 11.95 5.97 18.28
N GLY A 59 11.70 5.02 19.19
CA GLY A 59 11.65 5.28 20.63
C GLY A 59 10.36 5.94 21.10
N LEU A 60 9.27 5.88 20.33
CA LEU A 60 7.98 6.41 20.75
C LEU A 60 7.37 5.52 21.85
N SER A 61 6.51 6.10 22.69
CA SER A 61 5.75 5.35 23.69
C SER A 61 4.93 4.22 23.06
N ARG A 62 4.71 3.13 23.80
CA ARG A 62 3.93 1.98 23.30
C ARG A 62 2.52 2.37 22.85
N VAL A 63 1.89 3.33 23.53
CA VAL A 63 0.55 3.82 23.16
C VAL A 63 0.60 4.59 21.84
N ALA A 64 1.56 5.50 21.68
CA ALA A 64 1.76 6.22 20.42
C ALA A 64 2.02 5.28 19.24
N ALA A 65 2.90 4.30 19.44
CA ALA A 65 3.19 3.29 18.43
C ALA A 65 1.97 2.42 18.10
N PHE A 66 1.11 2.12 19.09
CA PHE A 66 -0.13 1.37 18.87
C PHE A 66 -1.13 2.17 18.04
N VAL A 67 -1.32 3.45 18.34
CA VAL A 67 -2.18 4.35 17.56
C VAL A 67 -1.69 4.47 16.12
N GLY A 68 -0.40 4.77 15.92
CA GLY A 68 0.16 4.91 14.57
C GLY A 68 0.18 3.60 13.79
N GLY A 69 0.62 2.51 14.42
CA GLY A 69 0.64 1.19 13.78
C GLY A 69 -0.76 0.68 13.44
N GLY A 70 -1.71 0.82 14.37
CA GLY A 70 -3.11 0.47 14.13
C GLY A 70 -3.70 1.26 12.95
N PHE A 71 -3.45 2.58 12.89
CA PHE A 71 -3.89 3.39 11.76
C PHE A 71 -3.24 2.94 10.44
N CYS A 72 -1.92 2.78 10.39
CA CYS A 72 -1.23 2.36 9.16
C CYS A 72 -1.66 0.98 8.64
N GLY A 73 -2.09 0.06 9.53
CA GLY A 73 -2.53 -1.28 9.11
C GLY A 73 -4.03 -1.40 8.82
N PHE A 74 -4.88 -0.56 9.40
CA PHE A 74 -6.34 -0.67 9.34
C PHE A 74 -7.05 0.58 8.85
N ALA A 75 -6.32 1.58 8.33
CA ALA A 75 -6.91 2.74 7.71
C ALA A 75 -7.83 2.38 6.52
N PRO A 76 -8.76 3.27 6.15
CA PRO A 76 -9.67 3.12 5.02
C PRO A 76 -9.05 2.54 3.74
N ALA A 77 -7.90 3.06 3.33
CA ALA A 77 -7.18 2.58 2.15
C ALA A 77 -6.83 1.09 2.26
N MET A 78 -6.28 0.67 3.40
CA MET A 78 -5.90 -0.72 3.66
C MET A 78 -7.11 -1.65 3.64
N LEU A 79 -8.24 -1.24 4.22
CA LEU A 79 -9.46 -2.05 4.23
C LEU A 79 -10.08 -2.17 2.83
N SER A 80 -10.07 -1.09 2.06
CA SER A 80 -10.59 -1.12 0.69
C SER A 80 -9.76 -2.11 -0.16
N HIS A 81 -8.44 -2.04 -0.07
CA HIS A 81 -7.53 -2.95 -0.76
C HIS A 81 -7.59 -4.38 -0.22
N ALA A 82 -7.94 -4.62 1.05
CA ALA A 82 -8.14 -5.98 1.57
C ALA A 82 -9.22 -6.78 0.81
N SER A 83 -10.09 -6.08 0.08
CA SER A 83 -11.10 -6.71 -0.77
C SER A 83 -10.49 -7.46 -1.94
N TRP A 84 -9.47 -6.91 -2.62
CA TRP A 84 -8.96 -7.44 -3.90
C TRP A 84 -7.43 -7.61 -3.97
N HIS A 85 -6.67 -6.90 -3.13
CA HIS A 85 -5.26 -6.64 -3.32
C HIS A 85 -4.39 -7.06 -2.11
N PRO A 86 -4.19 -8.38 -1.89
CA PRO A 86 -3.36 -8.87 -0.79
C PRO A 86 -1.91 -8.37 -0.87
N ASN A 87 -1.43 -8.08 -2.08
CA ASN A 87 -0.13 -7.45 -2.35
C ASN A 87 -0.03 -6.02 -1.79
N ILE A 88 -1.11 -5.23 -1.87
CA ILE A 88 -1.11 -3.82 -1.44
C ILE A 88 -1.20 -3.71 0.08
N ILE A 89 -1.99 -4.56 0.73
CA ILE A 89 -2.15 -4.52 2.19
C ILE A 89 -0.99 -5.17 2.95
N SER A 90 -0.16 -5.97 2.27
CA SER A 90 1.00 -6.65 2.85
C SER A 90 2.22 -5.73 2.87
N GLN A 91 2.13 -4.62 3.61
CA GLN A 91 3.19 -3.61 3.71
C GLN A 91 4.10 -3.82 4.93
N PHE A 92 4.12 -5.00 5.54
CA PHE A 92 4.88 -5.27 6.76
C PHE A 92 6.40 -5.08 6.62
N LEU A 93 6.96 -5.07 5.41
CA LEU A 93 8.38 -4.73 5.18
C LEU A 93 8.62 -3.22 5.08
N VAL A 94 7.61 -2.44 4.67
CA VAL A 94 7.72 -0.98 4.44
C VAL A 94 8.25 -0.24 5.67
N PRO A 95 7.74 -0.46 6.90
CA PRO A 95 8.27 0.19 8.10
C PRO A 95 9.77 -0.04 8.28
N PHE A 96 10.23 -1.27 8.03
CA PHE A 96 11.65 -1.62 8.16
C PHE A 96 12.49 -1.02 7.04
N ILE A 97 11.97 -0.96 5.80
CA ILE A 97 12.63 -0.26 4.69
C ILE A 97 12.82 1.22 5.05
N VAL A 98 11.76 1.90 5.49
CA VAL A 98 11.80 3.30 5.94
C VAL A 98 12.81 3.48 7.07
N TRP A 99 12.75 2.62 8.09
CA TRP A 99 13.65 2.68 9.25
C TRP A 99 15.12 2.52 8.86
N ARG A 100 15.44 1.53 8.03
CA ARG A 100 16.81 1.24 7.60
C ARG A 100 17.33 2.28 6.63
N ALA A 101 16.49 2.81 5.74
CA ALA A 101 16.85 3.89 4.85
C ALA A 101 17.16 5.19 5.62
N VAL A 102 16.29 5.63 6.52
CA VAL A 102 16.46 6.90 7.25
C VAL A 102 17.64 6.83 8.25
N LEU A 103 17.92 5.67 8.85
CA LEU A 103 19.01 5.49 9.80
C LEU A 103 20.32 4.97 9.19
N MET A 104 20.39 4.87 7.86
CA MET A 104 21.54 4.28 7.16
C MET A 104 22.84 4.97 7.53
N GLY A 105 23.86 4.17 7.89
CA GLY A 105 25.20 4.69 8.17
C GLY A 105 25.32 5.47 9.48
N ARG A 106 24.26 5.56 10.31
CA ARG A 106 24.27 6.26 11.60
C ARG A 106 25.36 5.75 12.55
N ASN A 107 25.66 4.45 12.51
CA ASN A 107 26.61 3.78 13.38
C ASN A 107 27.90 3.35 12.64
N GLY A 108 28.18 3.91 11.45
CA GLY A 108 29.35 3.53 10.63
C GLY A 108 29.24 2.17 9.92
N ARG A 109 28.16 1.41 10.13
CA ARG A 109 27.94 0.06 9.56
C ARG A 109 27.23 0.11 8.20
N TRP A 110 27.60 1.06 7.35
CA TRP A 110 26.92 1.36 6.08
C TRP A 110 26.84 0.15 5.14
N PHE A 111 27.85 -0.73 5.11
CA PHE A 111 27.81 -1.95 4.29
C PHE A 111 26.71 -2.92 4.76
N ARG A 112 26.67 -3.24 6.06
CA ARG A 112 25.61 -4.09 6.64
C ARG A 112 24.25 -3.44 6.49
N ASP A 113 24.16 -2.13 6.67
CA ASP A 113 22.91 -1.39 6.49
C ASP A 113 22.41 -1.48 5.04
N GLY A 114 23.30 -1.34 4.06
CA GLY A 114 22.99 -1.50 2.65
C GLY A 114 22.57 -2.91 2.27
N VAL A 115 23.26 -3.95 2.76
CA VAL A 115 22.88 -5.35 2.49
C VAL A 115 21.51 -5.68 3.09
N VAL A 116 21.25 -5.27 4.34
CA VAL A 116 19.93 -5.52 4.97
C VAL A 116 18.83 -4.78 4.21
N LEU A 117 19.05 -3.53 3.82
CA LEU A 117 18.09 -2.79 3.02
C LEU A 117 17.86 -3.47 1.66
N ALA A 118 18.92 -3.97 1.01
CA ALA A 118 18.80 -4.69 -0.26
C ALA A 118 17.90 -5.91 -0.14
N LEU A 119 18.08 -6.73 0.89
CA LEU A 119 17.26 -7.93 1.10
C LEU A 119 15.79 -7.58 1.36
N LEU A 120 15.52 -6.51 2.11
CA LEU A 120 14.15 -6.01 2.31
C LEU A 120 13.54 -5.49 1.00
N VAL A 121 14.31 -4.77 0.19
CA VAL A 121 13.89 -4.27 -1.12
C VAL A 121 13.58 -5.41 -2.08
N VAL A 122 14.44 -6.43 -2.15
CA VAL A 122 14.24 -7.62 -2.99
C VAL A 122 12.96 -8.35 -2.59
N TRP A 123 12.76 -8.59 -1.29
CA TRP A 123 11.54 -9.24 -0.83
C TRP A 123 10.30 -8.37 -1.12
N GLN A 124 10.36 -7.07 -0.86
CA GLN A 124 9.25 -6.17 -1.16
C GLN A 124 8.95 -6.11 -2.67
N ALA A 125 9.95 -6.19 -3.55
CA ALA A 125 9.73 -6.26 -5.00
C ALA A 125 8.88 -7.50 -5.37
N PHE A 126 9.16 -8.65 -4.77
CA PHE A 126 8.37 -9.87 -4.97
C PHE A 126 7.01 -9.87 -4.25
N ILE A 127 6.73 -8.90 -3.38
CA ILE A 127 5.40 -8.68 -2.80
C ILE A 127 4.61 -7.71 -3.68
N ASN A 128 5.18 -6.53 -3.93
CA ASN A 128 4.60 -5.45 -4.71
C ASN A 128 5.64 -4.38 -5.06
N GLU A 129 5.97 -4.27 -6.34
CA GLU A 129 6.91 -3.27 -6.89
C GLU A 129 6.37 -1.84 -6.85
N GLU A 130 5.06 -1.64 -6.99
CA GLU A 130 4.42 -0.31 -6.93
C GLU A 130 4.55 0.27 -5.51
N ILE A 131 4.28 -0.53 -4.48
CA ILE A 131 4.48 -0.12 -3.08
C ILE A 131 5.96 0.14 -2.77
N LEU A 132 6.87 -0.64 -3.36
CA LEU A 132 8.31 -0.40 -3.25
C LEU A 132 8.69 0.95 -3.86
N LEU A 133 8.20 1.26 -5.06
CA LEU A 133 8.42 2.53 -5.76
C LEU A 133 7.90 3.71 -4.93
N PHE A 134 6.66 3.62 -4.43
CA PHE A 134 6.05 4.63 -3.56
C PHE A 134 6.87 4.86 -2.30
N THR A 135 7.31 3.77 -1.65
CA THR A 135 8.15 3.85 -0.45
C THR A 135 9.47 4.53 -0.77
N ALA A 136 10.16 4.12 -1.84
CA ALA A 136 11.44 4.69 -2.24
C ALA A 136 11.32 6.20 -2.56
N TRP A 137 10.26 6.59 -3.27
CA TRP A 137 10.03 7.98 -3.63
C TRP A 137 9.68 8.83 -2.39
N ALA A 138 8.77 8.37 -1.55
CA ALA A 138 8.39 9.07 -0.32
C ALA A 138 9.59 9.24 0.64
N VAL A 139 10.37 8.17 0.84
CA VAL A 139 11.59 8.22 1.66
C VAL A 139 12.63 9.16 1.04
N GLY A 140 12.82 9.11 -0.28
CA GLY A 140 13.75 10.00 -0.98
C GLY A 140 13.41 11.48 -0.76
N VAL A 141 12.13 11.84 -0.94
CA VAL A 141 11.62 13.20 -0.71
C VAL A 141 11.80 13.59 0.76
N PHE A 142 11.42 12.71 1.69
CA PHE A 142 11.61 12.96 3.12
C PHE A 142 13.08 13.20 3.48
N VAL A 143 14.00 12.36 3.00
CA VAL A 143 15.44 12.48 3.27
C VAL A 143 16.01 13.78 2.72
N VAL A 144 15.60 14.19 1.51
CA VAL A 144 16.03 15.47 0.92
C VAL A 144 15.52 16.65 1.75
N LEU A 145 14.22 16.68 2.05
CA LEU A 145 13.60 17.76 2.81
C LEU A 145 14.21 17.87 4.22
N TYR A 146 14.34 16.74 4.93
CA TYR A 146 14.98 16.69 6.24
C TYR A 146 16.45 17.10 6.16
N GLY A 147 17.17 16.61 5.16
CA GLY A 147 18.60 16.85 4.96
C GLY A 147 18.94 18.32 4.69
N VAL A 148 18.12 19.02 3.90
CA VAL A 148 18.27 20.47 3.65
C VAL A 148 18.06 21.26 4.94
N GLN A 149 17.02 20.92 5.71
CA GLN A 149 16.67 21.62 6.96
C GLN A 149 17.65 21.33 8.11
N ARG A 150 18.29 20.16 8.12
CA ARG A 150 19.25 19.71 9.16
C ARG A 150 20.63 19.41 8.57
N TRP A 151 21.07 20.18 7.58
CA TRP A 151 22.33 19.94 6.85
C TRP A 151 23.54 19.74 7.77
N ARG A 152 23.68 20.58 8.81
CA ARG A 152 24.79 20.49 9.78
C ARG A 152 24.85 19.15 10.50
N VAL A 153 23.70 18.50 10.73
CA VAL A 153 23.58 17.20 11.39
C VAL A 153 23.88 16.06 10.42
N VAL A 154 23.41 16.16 9.17
CA VAL A 154 23.50 15.06 8.21
C VAL A 154 24.79 15.04 7.40
N ARG A 155 25.48 16.19 7.21
CA ARG A 155 26.67 16.31 6.35
C ARG A 155 27.78 15.31 6.67
N GLY A 156 27.95 14.95 7.95
CA GLY A 156 28.96 13.98 8.39
C GLY A 156 28.64 12.54 8.01
N ARG A 157 27.38 12.23 7.66
CA ARG A 157 26.90 10.88 7.33
C ARG A 157 26.67 10.67 5.85
N VAL A 158 26.68 11.73 5.02
CA VAL A 158 26.37 11.66 3.58
C VAL A 158 27.20 10.59 2.86
N ARG A 159 28.51 10.52 3.13
CA ARG A 159 29.38 9.51 2.51
C ARG A 159 28.94 8.08 2.84
N GLY A 160 28.68 7.79 4.13
CA GLY A 160 28.22 6.48 4.57
C GLY A 160 26.82 6.14 4.05
N PHE A 161 25.95 7.13 3.98
CA PHE A 161 24.60 7.00 3.42
C PHE A 161 24.65 6.64 1.93
N VAL A 162 25.41 7.40 1.12
CA VAL A 162 25.57 7.12 -0.31
C VAL A 162 26.25 5.76 -0.53
N ALA A 163 27.29 5.42 0.24
CA ALA A 163 27.93 4.12 0.13
C ALA A 163 26.96 2.96 0.46
N GLY A 164 26.13 3.11 1.50
CA GLY A 164 25.10 2.13 1.84
C GLY A 164 24.03 2.00 0.75
N LEU A 165 23.62 3.11 0.12
CA LEU A 165 22.70 3.08 -1.02
C LEU A 165 23.33 2.42 -2.25
N CYS A 166 24.62 2.66 -2.53
CA CYS A 166 25.33 1.96 -3.60
C CYS A 166 25.37 0.45 -3.35
N VAL A 167 25.68 0.02 -2.12
CA VAL A 167 25.61 -1.41 -1.75
C VAL A 167 24.19 -1.95 -1.93
N THR A 168 23.18 -1.17 -1.53
CA THR A 168 21.77 -1.55 -1.69
C THR A 168 21.45 -1.78 -3.17
N GLY A 169 21.81 -0.83 -4.03
CA GLY A 169 21.54 -0.89 -5.47
C GLY A 169 22.28 -2.04 -6.17
N VAL A 170 23.54 -2.29 -5.81
CA VAL A 170 24.32 -3.40 -6.38
C VAL A 170 23.75 -4.76 -5.96
N VAL A 171 23.45 -4.95 -4.67
CA VAL A 171 22.95 -6.23 -4.17
C VAL A 171 21.51 -6.48 -4.64
N ALA A 172 20.62 -5.50 -4.52
CA ALA A 172 19.25 -5.64 -4.98
C ALA A 172 19.18 -5.77 -6.50
N GLY A 173 19.95 -4.96 -7.24
CA GLY A 173 20.04 -5.03 -8.69
C GLY A 173 20.57 -6.38 -9.17
N GLY A 174 21.60 -6.94 -8.52
CA GLY A 174 22.11 -8.26 -8.84
C GLY A 174 21.08 -9.38 -8.60
N LEU A 175 20.35 -9.33 -7.49
CA LEU A 175 19.33 -10.34 -7.14
C LEU A 175 18.06 -10.21 -7.99
N LEU A 176 17.68 -8.99 -8.40
CA LEU A 176 16.51 -8.73 -9.22
C LEU A 176 16.82 -8.70 -10.72
N ALA A 177 18.08 -8.80 -11.14
CA ALA A 177 18.48 -8.69 -12.55
C ALA A 177 17.71 -9.67 -13.45
N TYR A 178 17.65 -10.94 -13.07
CA TYR A 178 16.93 -11.95 -13.85
C TYR A 178 15.40 -11.76 -13.83
N PRO A 179 14.75 -11.61 -12.65
CA PRO A 179 13.31 -11.31 -12.59
C PRO A 179 12.90 -10.07 -13.41
N LEU A 180 13.64 -8.97 -13.30
CA LEU A 180 13.36 -7.74 -14.04
C LEU A 180 13.64 -7.92 -15.54
N TRP A 181 14.66 -8.69 -15.91
CA TRP A 181 14.88 -9.03 -17.32
C TRP A 181 13.69 -9.81 -17.89
N VAL A 182 13.17 -10.81 -17.16
CA VAL A 182 11.97 -11.55 -17.57
C VAL A 182 10.74 -10.62 -17.65
N GLN A 183 10.58 -9.70 -16.70
CA GLN A 183 9.48 -8.75 -16.68
C GLN A 183 9.43 -7.85 -17.92
N PHE A 184 10.57 -7.26 -18.29
CA PHE A 184 10.63 -6.26 -19.36
C PHE A 184 10.93 -6.85 -20.73
N PHE A 185 11.73 -7.91 -20.81
CA PHE A 185 12.25 -8.47 -22.06
C PHE A 185 11.87 -9.94 -22.29
N GLY A 186 11.24 -10.59 -21.31
CA GLY A 186 10.78 -11.96 -21.45
C GLY A 186 9.55 -12.08 -22.38
N PRO A 187 9.21 -13.29 -22.83
CA PRO A 187 7.98 -13.53 -23.59
C PRO A 187 6.75 -12.99 -22.84
N GLN A 188 5.76 -12.47 -23.58
CA GLN A 188 4.54 -11.87 -23.00
C GLN A 188 4.81 -10.66 -22.08
N SER A 189 5.97 -9.99 -22.19
CA SER A 189 6.18 -8.68 -21.58
C SER A 189 5.35 -7.61 -22.29
N TYR A 190 4.99 -6.57 -21.56
CA TYR A 190 4.27 -5.41 -22.08
C TYR A 190 4.84 -4.14 -21.46
N SER A 191 4.81 -3.04 -22.22
CA SER A 191 5.42 -1.78 -21.80
C SER A 191 4.53 -0.96 -20.86
N GLY A 192 3.22 -1.25 -20.79
CA GLY A 192 2.25 -0.64 -19.89
C GLY A 192 0.80 -0.88 -20.33
N ILE A 193 -0.17 -0.44 -19.53
CA ILE A 193 -1.62 -0.56 -19.80
C ILE A 193 -2.21 0.82 -20.14
N ALA A 194 -1.48 1.60 -20.94
CA ALA A 194 -1.75 3.01 -21.18
C ALA A 194 -3.21 3.25 -21.64
N GLY A 195 -3.90 4.19 -20.98
CA GLY A 195 -5.28 4.60 -21.28
C GLY A 195 -6.37 3.94 -20.42
N LEU A 196 -6.15 2.73 -19.88
CA LEU A 196 -7.12 2.06 -18.99
C LEU A 196 -7.05 2.56 -17.52
N LEU A 197 -5.93 3.20 -17.15
CA LEU A 197 -5.69 3.69 -15.78
C LEU A 197 -6.08 5.15 -15.56
N ASN A 198 -6.43 5.89 -16.63
CA ASN A 198 -6.78 7.32 -16.60
C ASN A 198 -8.18 7.60 -16.00
N ILE A 199 -8.70 6.66 -15.22
CA ILE A 199 -9.97 6.75 -14.49
C ILE A 199 -9.76 6.59 -12.98
N TYR A 200 -8.52 6.40 -12.53
CA TYR A 200 -8.19 6.08 -11.14
C TYR A 200 -7.60 7.27 -10.38
N TYR A 201 -8.43 8.28 -10.16
CA TYR A 201 -8.07 9.50 -9.42
C TYR A 201 -8.79 9.56 -8.08
N VAL A 202 -8.19 10.28 -7.14
CA VAL A 202 -8.85 10.66 -5.90
C VAL A 202 -9.73 11.88 -6.15
N ASP A 203 -10.99 11.79 -5.76
CA ASP A 203 -11.84 12.97 -5.65
C ASP A 203 -11.41 13.84 -4.47
N LEU A 204 -11.22 15.14 -4.69
CA LEU A 204 -10.77 16.05 -3.64
C LEU A 204 -11.72 16.05 -2.43
N ALA A 205 -13.03 15.87 -2.64
CA ALA A 205 -14.01 15.79 -1.55
C ALA A 205 -13.87 14.49 -0.75
N SER A 206 -13.32 13.41 -1.33
CA SER A 206 -13.15 12.12 -0.65
C SER A 206 -12.29 12.22 0.61
N TYR A 207 -11.30 13.13 0.62
CA TYR A 207 -10.43 13.39 1.78
C TYR A 207 -11.20 13.69 3.08
N PHE A 208 -12.39 14.28 2.97
CA PHE A 208 -13.19 14.76 4.10
C PHE A 208 -14.40 13.88 4.42
N ILE A 209 -14.66 12.84 3.62
CA ILE A 209 -15.73 11.87 3.88
C ILE A 209 -15.16 10.52 4.31
N TYR A 210 -16.05 9.66 4.78
CA TYR A 210 -15.71 8.35 5.31
C TYR A 210 -15.81 7.26 4.24
N SER A 211 -14.94 6.25 4.34
CA SER A 211 -15.00 5.10 3.45
C SER A 211 -16.23 4.26 3.74
N GLN A 212 -16.68 3.52 2.75
CA GLN A 212 -17.86 2.69 2.88
C GLN A 212 -17.70 1.57 3.90
N GLN A 213 -16.49 1.00 4.04
CA GLN A 213 -16.17 0.01 5.08
C GLN A 213 -15.78 0.65 6.43
N SER A 214 -16.45 1.71 6.85
CA SER A 214 -16.23 2.36 8.15
C SER A 214 -17.51 2.47 8.97
N LEU A 215 -17.37 2.51 10.30
CA LEU A 215 -18.51 2.67 11.21
C LEU A 215 -19.28 3.97 10.95
N ALA A 216 -18.57 5.06 10.61
CA ALA A 216 -19.21 6.34 10.34
C ALA A 216 -20.14 6.29 9.12
N ASN A 217 -19.82 5.50 8.09
CA ASN A 217 -20.65 5.40 6.90
C ASN A 217 -22.03 4.76 7.18
N TRP A 218 -22.18 3.98 8.27
CA TRP A 218 -23.50 3.50 8.71
C TRP A 218 -24.41 4.62 9.21
N PHE A 219 -23.84 5.65 9.83
CA PHE A 219 -24.60 6.79 10.37
C PHE A 219 -24.66 7.97 9.39
N PHE A 220 -23.62 8.14 8.58
CA PHE A 220 -23.43 9.23 7.62
C PHE A 220 -23.04 8.64 6.26
N PRO A 221 -23.98 8.00 5.54
CA PRO A 221 -23.71 7.39 4.26
C PRO A 221 -23.30 8.45 3.23
N ASN A 222 -22.19 8.22 2.52
CA ASN A 222 -21.70 9.12 1.48
C ASN A 222 -21.71 8.43 0.10
N PRO A 223 -21.81 9.19 -1.00
CA PRO A 223 -21.65 8.63 -2.34
C PRO A 223 -20.25 8.00 -2.51
N LEU A 224 -20.16 6.98 -3.38
CA LEU A 224 -18.86 6.39 -3.74
C LEU A 224 -18.07 7.38 -4.59
N LEU A 225 -17.21 8.17 -3.96
CA LEU A 225 -16.28 9.10 -4.63
C LEU A 225 -14.94 8.43 -4.95
N ALA A 226 -14.99 7.16 -5.34
CA ALA A 226 -13.84 6.36 -5.74
C ALA A 226 -14.17 5.59 -7.02
N PRO A 227 -13.16 5.24 -7.85
CA PRO A 227 -13.38 4.48 -9.08
C PRO A 227 -14.08 3.13 -8.82
N ASN A 228 -13.78 2.50 -7.69
CA ASN A 228 -14.45 1.31 -7.21
C ASN A 228 -14.26 1.17 -5.68
N TYR A 229 -14.91 0.15 -5.10
CA TYR A 229 -14.90 -0.13 -3.67
C TYR A 229 -13.52 -0.49 -3.10
N ALA A 230 -12.57 -0.90 -3.95
CA ALA A 230 -11.22 -1.34 -3.58
C ALA A 230 -10.16 -0.24 -3.72
N GLU A 231 -10.54 0.96 -4.17
CA GLU A 231 -9.63 2.10 -4.42
C GLU A 231 -10.04 3.34 -3.59
N GLN A 232 -10.52 3.11 -2.36
CA GLN A 232 -10.89 4.17 -1.41
C GLN A 232 -9.66 4.66 -0.63
N ASN A 233 -8.69 5.21 -1.35
CA ASN A 233 -7.34 5.49 -0.84
C ASN A 233 -7.23 6.75 0.04
N ALA A 234 -8.20 7.66 -0.02
CA ALA A 234 -8.15 8.96 0.65
C ALA A 234 -9.47 9.32 1.33
N PHE A 235 -10.00 8.45 2.20
CA PHE A 235 -11.27 8.63 2.89
C PHE A 235 -11.09 8.81 4.40
N PHE A 236 -10.44 9.90 4.81
CA PHE A 236 -10.00 10.12 6.19
C PHE A 236 -11.10 10.66 7.10
N GLY A 237 -12.15 11.24 6.53
CA GLY A 237 -13.24 11.85 7.27
C GLY A 237 -12.91 13.23 7.86
N TRP A 238 -13.98 14.00 8.07
CA TRP A 238 -13.98 15.36 8.60
C TRP A 238 -13.40 15.54 10.02
N PHE A 239 -13.21 14.49 10.82
CA PHE A 239 -12.53 14.62 12.12
C PHE A 239 -11.02 14.49 12.00
N LEU A 240 -10.53 13.52 11.22
CA LEU A 240 -9.11 13.21 11.17
C LEU A 240 -8.30 14.32 10.47
N VAL A 241 -8.78 14.85 9.34
CA VAL A 241 -8.03 15.85 8.57
C VAL A 241 -7.78 17.12 9.39
N PRO A 242 -8.77 17.76 10.04
CA PRO A 242 -8.53 18.92 10.89
C PRO A 242 -7.62 18.61 12.09
N THR A 243 -7.74 17.43 12.71
CA THR A 243 -6.84 17.02 13.80
C THR A 243 -5.39 16.92 13.33
N LEU A 244 -5.15 16.37 12.15
CA LEU A 244 -3.80 16.28 11.57
C LEU A 244 -3.25 17.65 11.19
N VAL A 245 -4.08 18.54 10.63
CA VAL A 245 -3.69 19.92 10.36
C VAL A 245 -3.30 20.62 11.67
N ALA A 246 -4.09 20.47 12.74
CA ALA A 246 -3.76 21.00 14.05
C ALA A 246 -2.45 20.38 14.61
N ALA A 247 -2.24 19.08 14.43
CA ALA A 247 -1.00 18.40 14.81
C ALA A 247 0.22 18.99 14.09
N VAL A 248 0.11 19.23 12.78
CA VAL A 248 1.18 19.82 11.96
C VAL A 248 1.45 21.26 12.36
N VAL A 249 0.41 22.06 12.61
CA VAL A 249 0.57 23.46 13.04
C VAL A 249 1.21 23.54 14.43
N THR A 250 0.76 22.72 15.37
CA THR A 250 1.32 22.71 16.73
C THR A 250 2.77 22.20 16.78
N LEU A 251 3.10 21.20 15.96
CA LEU A 251 4.43 20.62 15.87
C LEU A 251 5.26 21.16 14.69
N TRP A 252 4.92 22.33 14.15
CA TRP A 252 5.55 22.87 12.94
C TRP A 252 7.07 23.10 13.08
N ASN A 253 7.52 23.34 14.30
CA ASN A 253 8.94 23.52 14.61
C ASN A 253 9.72 22.20 14.58
N GLU A 254 9.04 21.05 14.65
CA GLU A 254 9.65 19.74 14.49
C GLU A 254 9.89 19.44 13.02
N VAL A 255 11.17 19.45 12.63
CA VAL A 255 11.60 19.22 11.24
C VAL A 255 11.07 17.91 10.68
N VAL A 256 10.93 16.88 11.51
CA VAL A 256 10.35 15.59 11.11
C VAL A 256 8.89 15.77 10.69
N VAL A 257 8.06 16.42 11.53
CA VAL A 257 6.64 16.65 11.23
C VAL A 257 6.47 17.54 10.03
N ARG A 258 7.25 18.62 9.91
CA ARG A 258 7.21 19.51 8.73
C ARG A 258 7.58 18.78 7.44
N SER A 259 8.60 17.92 7.47
CA SER A 259 9.00 17.14 6.29
C SER A 259 7.96 16.07 5.93
N LEU A 260 7.37 15.42 6.93
CA LEU A 260 6.25 14.49 6.74
C LEU A 260 5.02 15.21 6.14
N ALA A 261 4.66 16.38 6.66
CA ALA A 261 3.54 17.17 6.13
C ALA A 261 3.76 17.56 4.66
N ALA A 262 4.98 17.94 4.27
CA ALA A 262 5.32 18.21 2.88
C ALA A 262 5.22 16.96 1.99
N VAL A 263 5.64 15.79 2.48
CA VAL A 263 5.44 14.51 1.78
C VAL A 263 3.95 14.22 1.60
N ALA A 264 3.14 14.33 2.65
CA ALA A 264 1.69 14.13 2.57
C ALA A 264 1.02 15.11 1.60
N ALA A 265 1.41 16.39 1.61
CA ALA A 265 0.89 17.40 0.70
C ALA A 265 1.26 17.08 -0.77
N MET A 266 2.51 16.69 -1.04
CA MET A 266 2.97 16.38 -2.39
C MET A 266 2.28 15.14 -2.96
N PHE A 267 2.25 14.04 -2.21
CA PHE A 267 1.62 12.80 -2.69
C PHE A 267 0.09 12.87 -2.65
N GLY A 268 -0.49 13.64 -1.74
CA GLY A 268 -1.92 13.94 -1.76
C GLY A 268 -2.32 14.77 -2.98
N ALA A 269 -1.45 15.67 -3.44
CA ALA A 269 -1.66 16.38 -4.70
C ALA A 269 -1.53 15.42 -5.90
N PHE A 270 -0.50 14.57 -5.94
CA PHE A 270 -0.34 13.56 -7.01
C PHE A 270 -1.51 12.57 -7.07
N SER A 271 -2.16 12.27 -5.94
CA SER A 271 -3.31 11.37 -5.94
C SER A 271 -4.53 11.92 -6.68
N LEU A 272 -4.61 13.24 -6.88
CA LEU A 272 -5.70 13.89 -7.62
C LEU A 272 -5.67 13.60 -9.12
N GLY A 273 -4.59 12.99 -9.64
CA GLY A 273 -4.49 12.62 -11.05
C GLY A 273 -4.10 13.77 -11.98
N ASP A 274 -4.45 13.63 -13.25
CA ASP A 274 -4.19 14.59 -14.33
C ASP A 274 -5.29 15.66 -14.45
N VAL A 275 -6.49 15.38 -13.92
CA VAL A 275 -7.62 16.31 -13.81
C VAL A 275 -8.22 16.20 -12.40
N VAL A 276 -8.40 17.35 -11.74
CA VAL A 276 -8.97 17.38 -10.40
C VAL A 276 -10.47 17.09 -10.45
N LEU A 277 -10.88 16.05 -9.72
CA LEU A 277 -12.28 15.70 -9.46
C LEU A 277 -12.76 16.37 -8.16
N PHE A 278 -14.00 16.86 -8.16
CA PHE A 278 -14.70 17.35 -6.97
C PHE A 278 -16.15 16.87 -6.96
N ASN A 279 -16.49 16.07 -5.94
CA ASN A 279 -17.82 15.49 -5.73
C ASN A 279 -18.37 14.73 -6.96
N GLY A 280 -17.52 13.91 -7.56
CA GLY A 280 -17.80 13.05 -8.72
C GLY A 280 -17.75 13.76 -10.07
N ARG A 281 -17.29 15.02 -10.11
CA ARG A 281 -17.27 15.85 -11.34
C ARG A 281 -15.87 16.35 -11.65
N GLU A 282 -15.48 16.28 -12.91
CA GLU A 282 -14.27 16.93 -13.42
C GLU A 282 -14.41 18.46 -13.31
N THR A 283 -13.41 19.09 -12.71
CA THR A 283 -13.37 20.55 -12.54
C THR A 283 -12.75 21.28 -13.73
N GLY A 284 -12.06 20.55 -14.63
CA GLY A 284 -11.24 21.10 -15.71
C GLY A 284 -9.89 21.69 -15.25
N ILE A 285 -9.60 21.66 -13.94
CA ILE A 285 -8.30 22.09 -13.40
C ILE A 285 -7.29 20.96 -13.62
N PRO A 286 -6.15 21.22 -14.28
CA PRO A 286 -5.12 20.20 -14.48
C PRO A 286 -4.51 19.81 -13.13
N GLY A 287 -4.52 18.51 -12.87
CA GLY A 287 -3.87 17.90 -11.72
C GLY A 287 -2.36 17.75 -11.94
N PRO A 288 -1.58 17.64 -10.86
CA PRO A 288 -0.12 17.63 -10.94
C PRO A 288 0.44 16.35 -11.57
N TRP A 289 -0.34 15.27 -11.69
CA TRP A 289 0.09 14.03 -12.33
C TRP A 289 0.18 14.14 -13.86
N LEU A 290 -0.45 15.18 -14.45
CA LEU A 290 -0.44 15.45 -15.89
C LEU A 290 0.98 15.47 -16.47
N PHE A 291 1.97 15.94 -15.70
CA PHE A 291 3.37 16.03 -16.14
C PHE A 291 4.15 14.71 -16.07
N PHE A 292 3.63 13.72 -15.34
CA PHE A 292 4.33 12.47 -15.07
C PHE A 292 3.75 11.27 -15.82
N GLN A 293 2.50 11.37 -16.28
CA GLN A 293 1.78 10.26 -16.92
C GLN A 293 2.40 9.79 -18.24
N GLU A 294 3.20 10.61 -18.91
CA GLU A 294 3.87 10.23 -20.17
C GLU A 294 5.25 9.61 -19.94
N LEU A 295 5.75 9.64 -18.70
CA LEU A 295 7.09 9.11 -18.41
C LEU A 295 7.09 7.57 -18.42
N PRO A 296 8.13 6.93 -18.98
CA PRO A 296 8.32 5.49 -18.88
C PRO A 296 8.24 5.03 -17.42
N LEU A 297 7.65 3.85 -17.20
CA LEU A 297 7.33 3.26 -15.88
C LEU A 297 6.22 3.97 -15.09
N LEU A 298 6.15 5.31 -15.13
CA LEU A 298 5.13 6.07 -14.39
C LEU A 298 3.75 6.04 -15.04
N HIS A 299 3.69 5.82 -16.35
CA HIS A 299 2.43 5.66 -17.09
C HIS A 299 1.61 4.40 -16.73
N SER A 300 2.17 3.50 -15.91
CA SER A 300 1.46 2.31 -15.38
C SER A 300 1.13 2.43 -13.89
N VAL A 301 1.51 3.53 -13.25
CA VAL A 301 1.23 3.80 -11.83
C VAL A 301 -0.19 4.31 -11.68
N VAL A 302 -0.91 3.82 -10.68
CA VAL A 302 -2.28 4.24 -10.41
C VAL A 302 -2.28 5.46 -9.46
N PRO A 303 -2.65 6.68 -9.91
CA PRO A 303 -2.48 7.89 -9.11
C PRO A 303 -3.21 7.85 -7.78
N THR A 304 -4.44 7.30 -7.73
CA THR A 304 -5.19 7.20 -6.47
C THR A 304 -4.41 6.51 -5.34
N ARG A 305 -3.52 5.57 -5.67
CA ARG A 305 -2.74 4.82 -4.68
C ARG A 305 -1.64 5.64 -4.01
N PHE A 306 -1.32 6.84 -4.49
CA PHE A 306 -0.51 7.79 -3.71
C PHE A 306 -1.15 8.12 -2.35
N GLY A 307 -2.47 7.94 -2.20
CA GLY A 307 -3.16 8.02 -0.90
C GLY A 307 -2.65 7.01 0.15
N LEU A 308 -2.03 5.90 -0.26
CA LEU A 308 -1.38 4.96 0.67
C LEU A 308 -0.17 5.59 1.38
N ILE A 309 0.59 6.43 0.68
CA ILE A 309 1.70 7.19 1.27
C ILE A 309 1.14 8.18 2.30
N VAL A 310 0.09 8.91 1.93
CA VAL A 310 -0.59 9.86 2.83
C VAL A 310 -1.10 9.15 4.07
N THR A 311 -1.70 7.97 3.91
CA THR A 311 -2.16 7.11 5.01
C THR A 311 -1.02 6.75 5.97
N ALA A 312 0.11 6.26 5.46
CA ALA A 312 1.26 5.92 6.31
C ALA A 312 1.81 7.15 7.04
N VAL A 313 1.93 8.29 6.35
CA VAL A 313 2.41 9.55 6.92
C VAL A 313 1.47 10.05 8.02
N PHE A 314 0.15 10.00 7.81
CA PHE A 314 -0.85 10.38 8.80
C PHE A 314 -0.75 9.50 10.05
N GLY A 315 -0.55 8.20 9.89
CA GLY A 315 -0.31 7.30 11.03
C GLY A 315 0.94 7.65 11.83
N VAL A 316 2.03 8.03 11.15
CA VAL A 316 3.27 8.48 11.82
C VAL A 316 3.06 9.82 12.53
N ILE A 317 2.35 10.79 11.93
CA ILE A 317 2.04 12.07 12.57
C ILE A 317 1.14 11.86 13.80
N LEU A 318 0.11 11.00 13.70
CA LEU A 318 -0.73 10.64 14.85
C LEU A 318 0.09 10.00 15.98
N ALA A 319 1.06 9.15 15.65
CA ALA A 319 1.96 8.56 16.64
C ALA A 319 2.82 9.63 17.32
N ILE A 320 3.43 10.53 16.55
CA ILE A 320 4.25 11.62 17.10
C ILE A 320 3.40 12.52 18.00
N MET A 321 2.23 12.97 17.52
CA MET A 321 1.31 13.79 18.31
C MET A 321 0.89 13.09 19.61
N THR A 322 0.52 11.81 19.53
CA THR A 322 0.19 11.00 20.71
C THR A 322 1.35 10.96 21.69
N ASN A 323 2.58 10.77 21.19
CA ASN A 323 3.77 10.71 22.03
C ASN A 323 4.02 12.02 22.79
N GLU A 324 3.94 13.16 22.08
CA GLU A 324 4.13 14.49 22.68
C GLU A 324 3.03 14.80 23.71
N VAL A 325 1.76 14.52 23.39
CA VAL A 325 0.65 14.75 24.32
C VAL A 325 0.80 13.88 25.58
N LEU A 326 1.19 12.61 25.45
CA LEU A 326 1.43 11.73 26.61
C LEU A 326 2.60 12.21 27.48
N ALA A 327 3.67 12.74 26.87
CA ALA A 327 4.80 13.31 27.61
C ALA A 327 4.40 14.57 28.42
N ILE A 328 3.51 15.39 27.89
CA ILE A 328 2.99 16.59 28.58
C ILE A 328 1.95 16.20 29.64
N THR A 329 0.97 15.37 29.29
CA THR A 329 -0.14 14.97 30.18
C THR A 329 0.31 14.10 31.35
N GLY A 330 1.45 13.40 31.25
CA GLY A 330 2.11 12.78 32.40
C GLY A 330 2.34 13.74 33.57
N ARG A 331 2.41 15.05 33.32
CA ARG A 331 2.49 16.11 34.34
C ARG A 331 1.13 16.49 34.97
N TYR A 332 0.03 16.28 34.25
CA TYR A 332 -1.34 16.69 34.62
C TYR A 332 -2.25 15.52 35.06
N ARG A 333 -1.70 14.30 35.23
CA ARG A 333 -2.39 13.08 35.71
C ARG A 333 -3.62 12.68 34.86
N LEU A 334 -4.59 11.97 35.47
CA LEU A 334 -5.73 11.28 34.84
C LEU A 334 -6.58 12.12 33.86
N PRO A 335 -6.91 13.40 34.13
CA PRO A 335 -7.76 14.19 33.23
C PRO A 335 -7.16 14.41 31.83
N GLY A 336 -5.83 14.55 31.74
CA GLY A 336 -5.13 14.72 30.46
C GLY A 336 -5.15 13.46 29.60
N TYR A 337 -5.05 12.28 30.22
CA TYR A 337 -5.20 11.01 29.51
C TYR A 337 -6.63 10.79 29.02
N ILE A 338 -7.64 11.18 29.82
CA ILE A 338 -9.05 11.07 29.43
C ILE A 338 -9.34 11.99 28.24
N SER A 339 -8.93 13.26 28.29
CA SER A 339 -9.18 14.20 27.19
C SER A 339 -8.50 13.78 25.89
N TRP A 340 -7.26 13.29 25.97
CA TRP A 340 -6.57 12.75 24.79
C TRP A 340 -7.22 11.46 24.28
N GLY A 341 -7.62 10.56 25.17
CA GLY A 341 -8.36 9.35 24.80
C GLY A 341 -9.68 9.65 24.11
N LEU A 342 -10.43 10.66 24.58
CA LEU A 342 -11.66 11.13 23.94
C LEU A 342 -11.39 11.76 22.57
N ALA A 343 -10.33 12.55 22.42
CA ALA A 343 -9.93 13.12 21.13
C ALA A 343 -9.56 12.02 20.11
N LEU A 344 -8.78 11.03 20.53
CA LEU A 344 -8.47 9.86 19.70
C LEU A 344 -9.72 9.06 19.36
N ALA A 345 -10.64 8.88 20.31
CA ALA A 345 -11.89 8.18 20.06
C ALA A 345 -12.73 8.92 19.01
N LEU A 346 -12.86 10.25 19.11
CA LEU A 346 -13.60 11.07 18.15
C LEU A 346 -13.04 10.95 16.72
N VAL A 347 -11.73 10.76 16.60
CA VAL A 347 -11.03 10.66 15.30
C VAL A 347 -11.05 9.24 14.75
N LEU A 348 -10.79 8.23 15.58
CA LEU A 348 -10.53 6.85 15.15
C LEU A 348 -11.77 5.96 15.20
N VAL A 349 -12.71 6.18 16.13
CA VAL A 349 -13.96 5.38 16.21
C VAL A 349 -14.78 5.48 14.92
N PRO A 350 -14.97 6.66 14.31
CA PRO A 350 -15.62 6.78 13.01
C PRO A 350 -14.98 5.92 11.91
N LEU A 351 -13.67 5.73 11.99
CA LEU A 351 -12.86 4.97 11.02
C LEU A 351 -12.75 3.48 11.35
N ILE A 352 -13.40 2.99 12.41
CA ILE A 352 -13.37 1.58 12.76
C ILE A 352 -13.84 0.76 11.55
N PRO A 353 -13.03 -0.23 11.10
CA PRO A 353 -13.40 -1.12 10.01
C PRO A 353 -14.74 -1.80 10.25
N THR A 354 -15.61 -1.82 9.25
CA THR A 354 -16.77 -2.73 9.21
C THR A 354 -16.43 -4.01 8.44
N GLN A 355 -17.35 -4.98 8.47
CA GLN A 355 -17.14 -6.25 7.78
C GLN A 355 -16.91 -6.04 6.27
N LEU A 356 -15.93 -6.75 5.72
CA LEU A 356 -15.74 -6.81 4.27
C LEU A 356 -16.98 -7.44 3.64
N VAL A 357 -17.43 -6.85 2.53
CA VAL A 357 -18.60 -7.36 1.79
C VAL A 357 -18.21 -8.69 1.16
N MET A 358 -18.89 -9.75 1.58
CA MET A 358 -18.70 -11.11 1.05
C MET A 358 -19.91 -11.48 0.21
N THR A 359 -19.65 -12.09 -0.94
CA THR A 359 -20.69 -12.66 -1.79
C THR A 359 -20.48 -14.16 -1.89
N GLU A 360 -21.54 -14.94 -1.72
CA GLU A 360 -21.51 -16.37 -2.01
C GLU A 360 -21.16 -16.58 -3.48
N ARG A 361 -20.35 -17.61 -3.74
CA ARG A 361 -19.92 -17.94 -5.09
C ARG A 361 -20.59 -19.24 -5.50
N PRO A 362 -21.18 -19.32 -6.71
CA PRO A 362 -21.79 -20.57 -7.18
C PRO A 362 -20.76 -21.68 -7.27
N ASP A 363 -21.18 -22.94 -7.15
CA ASP A 363 -20.27 -24.07 -7.30
C ASP A 363 -19.68 -24.13 -8.72
N VAL A 364 -18.48 -24.69 -8.83
CA VAL A 364 -17.88 -24.94 -10.15
C VAL A 364 -18.75 -25.98 -10.87
N PRO A 365 -19.16 -25.75 -12.14
CA PRO A 365 -20.06 -26.66 -12.83
C PRO A 365 -19.55 -28.10 -12.85
N LYS A 366 -20.45 -29.07 -12.66
CA LYS A 366 -20.10 -30.51 -12.71
C LYS A 366 -19.38 -30.89 -14.00
N PHE A 367 -19.81 -30.32 -15.13
CA PHE A 367 -19.16 -30.44 -16.43
C PHE A 367 -17.64 -30.15 -16.39
N ILE A 368 -17.22 -29.15 -15.60
CA ILE A 368 -15.82 -28.76 -15.42
C ILE A 368 -15.11 -29.74 -14.48
N ILE A 369 -15.66 -29.96 -13.27
CA ILE A 369 -15.01 -30.77 -12.22
C ILE A 369 -14.91 -32.24 -12.65
N ALA A 370 -15.93 -32.79 -13.30
CA ALA A 370 -15.98 -34.17 -13.76
C ALA A 370 -15.11 -34.42 -15.02
N GLY A 371 -14.53 -33.37 -15.61
CA GLY A 371 -13.70 -33.50 -16.81
C GLY A 371 -14.48 -33.81 -18.09
N GLU A 372 -15.80 -33.62 -18.09
CA GLU A 372 -16.68 -33.90 -19.24
C GLU A 372 -16.38 -33.03 -20.45
N TRP A 373 -15.67 -31.91 -20.29
CA TRP A 373 -15.19 -31.07 -21.39
C TRP A 373 -14.11 -31.73 -22.25
N ARG A 374 -13.34 -32.69 -21.70
CA ARG A 374 -12.16 -33.25 -22.36
C ARG A 374 -12.47 -33.92 -23.71
N PRO A 375 -13.53 -34.75 -23.86
CA PRO A 375 -13.87 -35.36 -25.15
C PRO A 375 -14.28 -34.35 -26.24
N TYR A 376 -14.70 -33.13 -25.85
CA TYR A 376 -15.07 -32.08 -26.79
C TYR A 376 -13.86 -31.31 -27.33
N LEU A 377 -12.66 -31.54 -26.79
CA LEU A 377 -11.44 -30.94 -27.29
C LEU A 377 -10.77 -31.86 -28.31
N ALA A 378 -10.53 -31.32 -29.50
CA ALA A 378 -9.73 -31.95 -30.54
C ALA A 378 -8.41 -31.17 -30.74
N GLY A 379 -7.31 -31.88 -30.95
CA GLY A 379 -6.08 -31.34 -31.53
C GLY A 379 -5.48 -30.09 -30.83
N GLY A 380 -5.06 -30.23 -29.57
CA GLY A 380 -4.33 -29.16 -28.85
C GLY A 380 -5.13 -27.90 -28.54
N ARG A 381 -6.45 -27.92 -28.76
CA ARG A 381 -7.36 -26.81 -28.43
C ARG A 381 -7.64 -26.77 -26.94
N THR A 382 -7.88 -25.57 -26.42
CA THR A 382 -8.29 -25.35 -25.03
C THR A 382 -9.79 -25.03 -24.93
N LEU A 383 -10.38 -25.31 -23.78
CA LEU A 383 -11.72 -24.86 -23.42
C LEU A 383 -11.67 -23.36 -23.09
N VAL A 384 -12.46 -22.55 -23.80
CA VAL A 384 -12.58 -21.11 -23.53
C VAL A 384 -13.98 -20.81 -23.01
N PRO A 385 -14.13 -20.28 -21.79
CA PRO A 385 -15.42 -19.84 -21.29
C PRO A 385 -15.91 -18.62 -22.10
N VAL A 386 -17.21 -18.60 -22.42
CA VAL A 386 -17.88 -17.44 -23.03
C VAL A 386 -18.97 -16.97 -22.07
N PRO A 387 -18.96 -15.71 -21.62
CA PRO A 387 -17.98 -14.66 -21.93
C PRO A 387 -16.58 -14.95 -21.34
N LEU A 388 -15.55 -14.30 -21.91
CA LEU A 388 -14.19 -14.37 -21.37
C LEU A 388 -14.15 -13.87 -19.93
N ALA A 389 -13.23 -14.45 -19.15
CA ALA A 389 -13.05 -14.01 -17.77
C ALA A 389 -12.49 -12.59 -17.72
N ASP A 390 -13.09 -11.75 -16.89
CA ASP A 390 -12.67 -10.38 -16.64
C ASP A 390 -12.82 -10.07 -15.13
N THR A 391 -12.48 -8.84 -14.71
CA THR A 391 -12.57 -8.42 -13.29
C THR A 391 -13.98 -8.55 -12.72
N ASN A 392 -15.01 -8.43 -13.55
CA ASN A 392 -16.43 -8.55 -13.17
C ASN A 392 -16.95 -9.98 -13.34
N ARG A 393 -16.23 -10.85 -14.07
CA ARG A 393 -16.60 -12.23 -14.39
C ARG A 393 -15.44 -13.21 -14.14
N PRO A 394 -15.10 -13.48 -12.87
CA PRO A 394 -13.93 -14.30 -12.52
C PRO A 394 -14.18 -15.82 -12.65
N GLU A 395 -15.37 -16.25 -13.05
CA GLU A 395 -15.79 -17.67 -13.05
C GLU A 395 -14.87 -18.54 -13.90
N GLY A 396 -14.51 -18.05 -15.11
CA GLY A 396 -13.62 -18.77 -16.01
C GLY A 396 -12.24 -19.05 -15.39
N MET A 397 -11.67 -18.07 -14.68
CA MET A 397 -10.40 -18.27 -13.96
C MET A 397 -10.53 -19.30 -12.84
N ARG A 398 -11.68 -19.31 -12.15
CA ARG A 398 -11.96 -20.30 -11.10
C ARG A 398 -12.13 -21.71 -11.66
N TRP A 399 -12.79 -21.87 -12.80
CA TRP A 399 -12.94 -23.17 -13.46
C TRP A 399 -11.59 -23.74 -13.88
N ALA A 400 -10.70 -22.90 -14.41
CA ALA A 400 -9.32 -23.27 -14.71
C ALA A 400 -8.55 -23.66 -13.43
N ALA A 401 -8.67 -22.88 -12.35
CA ALA A 401 -8.02 -23.19 -11.07
C ALA A 401 -8.51 -24.53 -10.47
N ALA A 402 -9.81 -24.82 -10.54
CA ALA A 402 -10.40 -26.07 -10.04
C ALA A 402 -9.91 -27.32 -10.78
N THR A 403 -9.39 -27.16 -12.00
CA THR A 403 -8.85 -28.25 -12.82
C THR A 403 -7.32 -28.24 -12.87
N ASN A 404 -6.67 -27.51 -11.96
CA ASN A 404 -5.21 -27.31 -11.93
C ASN A 404 -4.66 -26.77 -13.27
N ILE A 405 -5.35 -25.77 -13.83
CA ILE A 405 -5.04 -25.13 -15.11
C ILE A 405 -5.06 -26.17 -16.26
N GLY A 406 -6.07 -27.05 -16.25
CA GLY A 406 -6.22 -28.10 -17.26
C GLY A 406 -6.60 -27.60 -18.65
N PHE A 407 -7.05 -26.34 -18.75
CA PHE A 407 -7.41 -25.64 -19.98
C PHE A 407 -7.00 -24.15 -19.89
#